data_AF-A0A4R6WPA6-F1
#
_entry.id   AF-A0A4R6WPA6-F1
#
_cell.length_a   1.000
_cell.length_b   1.000
_cell.length_c   1.000
_cell.angle_alpha   90.00
_cell.angle_beta   90.00
_cell.angle_gamma   90.00
#
_symmetry.space_group_name_H-M   'P 1'
#
loop_
_entity.id
_entity.type
_entity.pdbx_description
1 polymer ?
#
loop_
_entity_poly.entity_id
_entity_poly.type
_entity_poly.pdbx_seq_one_letter_code
_entity_poly.pdbx_strand_id
1 'polypeptide(L)'
;MLAYGEPNAEENWQRLRIAWPDARLITGVAGIQAGYRACAQQATAPYFFVIDGDNYLLDAGIFRSRLRPRSNELLMWCARNPINGLAYGHGGIKLFPTDLMRRPEPARDIDISTSVAARSRLIRRLASEHRFATDAFRTWTTAFRESVKLARDAARGHQASAAGALLAVWCSKGAEHPLGDYCMAGADAGRAHVALHGADGPALGQINDRVWLRQRFNADFPGEALVAD
;
A
#
# COMPACT_ATOMS: atom_id res chain seq x y z
N MET A 1 1.08 -11.65 -8.20
CA MET A 1 0.04 -10.94 -7.44
C MET A 1 0.05 -11.46 -6.03
N LEU A 2 -0.04 -10.56 -5.06
CA LEU A 2 -0.16 -10.86 -3.65
C LEU A 2 -1.55 -10.44 -3.20
N ALA A 3 -2.38 -11.39 -2.76
CA ALA A 3 -3.77 -11.13 -2.39
C ALA A 3 -4.05 -11.56 -0.95
N TYR A 4 -4.92 -10.79 -0.31
CA TYR A 4 -5.30 -10.87 1.10
C TYR A 4 -6.82 -10.94 1.28
N GLY A 5 -7.53 -11.50 0.31
CA GLY A 5 -8.98 -11.63 0.31
C GLY A 5 -9.71 -10.35 -0.10
N GLU A 6 -9.07 -9.48 -0.88
CA GLU A 6 -9.75 -8.33 -1.48
C GLU A 6 -10.87 -8.82 -2.42
N PRO A 7 -12.09 -8.25 -2.36
CA PRO A 7 -13.21 -8.71 -3.18
C PRO A 7 -12.95 -8.69 -4.70
N ASN A 8 -12.09 -7.78 -5.14
CA ASN A 8 -11.71 -7.59 -6.55
C ASN A 8 -10.42 -8.35 -6.96
N ALA A 9 -9.84 -9.16 -6.07
CA ALA A 9 -8.58 -9.86 -6.34
C ALA A 9 -8.66 -10.82 -7.52
N GLU A 10 -9.77 -11.56 -7.67
CA GLU A 10 -9.93 -12.53 -8.77
C GLU A 10 -10.05 -11.83 -10.13
N GLU A 11 -10.83 -10.75 -10.23
CA GLU A 11 -10.91 -9.94 -11.47
C GLU A 11 -9.54 -9.41 -11.86
N ASN A 12 -8.82 -8.81 -10.90
CA ASN A 12 -7.48 -8.27 -11.12
C ASN A 12 -6.49 -9.36 -11.49
N TRP A 13 -6.62 -10.55 -10.90
CA TRP A 13 -5.77 -11.70 -11.19
C TRP A 13 -5.95 -12.20 -12.63
N GLN A 14 -7.20 -12.36 -13.07
CA GLN A 14 -7.51 -12.76 -14.45
C GLN A 14 -6.94 -11.76 -15.46
N ARG A 15 -7.12 -10.46 -15.19
CA ARG A 15 -6.54 -9.38 -16.00
C ARG A 15 -5.02 -9.46 -16.08
N LEU A 16 -4.36 -9.70 -14.94
CA LEU A 16 -2.90 -9.84 -14.90
C LEU A 16 -2.42 -11.07 -15.68
N ARG A 17 -3.11 -12.22 -15.57
CA ARG A 17 -2.74 -13.44 -16.30
C ARG A 17 -2.80 -13.27 -17.82
N ILE A 18 -3.79 -12.52 -18.32
CA ILE A 18 -3.88 -12.18 -19.74
C ILE A 18 -2.69 -11.31 -20.16
N ALA A 19 -2.33 -10.33 -19.33
CA ALA A 19 -1.22 -9.42 -19.59
C ALA A 19 0.17 -10.08 -19.47
N TRP A 20 0.31 -11.04 -18.55
CA TRP A 20 1.55 -11.73 -18.24
C TRP A 20 1.26 -13.18 -17.79
N PRO A 21 1.25 -14.17 -18.71
CA PRO A 21 0.87 -15.56 -18.42
C PRO A 21 1.71 -16.25 -17.33
N ASP A 22 2.98 -15.85 -17.18
CA ASP A 22 3.89 -16.39 -16.17
C ASP A 22 3.70 -15.77 -14.77
N ALA A 23 2.70 -14.90 -14.61
CA ALA A 23 2.38 -14.34 -13.31
C ALA A 23 2.02 -15.47 -12.35
N ARG A 24 2.35 -15.28 -11.07
CA ARG A 24 1.99 -16.19 -9.98
C ARG A 24 1.08 -15.48 -9.00
N LEU A 25 0.11 -16.21 -8.44
CA LEU A 25 -0.76 -15.74 -7.37
C LEU A 25 -0.25 -16.28 -6.03
N ILE A 26 -0.07 -15.40 -5.06
CA ILE A 26 0.34 -15.70 -3.69
C ILE A 26 -0.80 -15.27 -2.76
N THR A 27 -1.32 -16.21 -1.97
CA THR A 27 -2.41 -16.02 -1.01
C THR A 27 -2.08 -16.70 0.32
N GLY A 28 -2.86 -16.45 1.36
CA GLY A 28 -2.76 -17.16 2.65
C GLY A 28 -1.52 -16.81 3.48
N VAL A 29 -0.74 -15.80 3.09
CA VAL A 29 0.45 -15.37 3.84
C VAL A 29 0.07 -14.22 4.78
N ALA A 30 0.30 -14.39 6.08
CA ALA A 30 0.01 -13.35 7.07
C ALA A 30 1.10 -12.27 7.07
N GLY A 31 0.69 -11.00 6.85
CA GLY A 31 1.58 -9.83 6.93
C GLY A 31 2.26 -9.46 5.61
N ILE A 32 2.51 -8.16 5.43
CA ILE A 32 3.05 -7.58 4.19
C ILE A 32 4.46 -8.07 3.91
N GLN A 33 5.33 -8.06 4.93
CA GLN A 33 6.72 -8.48 4.74
C GLN A 33 6.82 -9.96 4.38
N ALA A 34 6.08 -10.83 5.05
CA ALA A 34 6.05 -12.25 4.73
C ALA A 34 5.50 -12.49 3.32
N GLY A 35 4.48 -11.74 2.90
CA GLY A 35 3.96 -11.79 1.54
C GLY A 35 5.00 -11.43 0.48
N TYR A 36 5.78 -10.37 0.70
CA TYR A 36 6.86 -9.98 -0.23
C TYR A 36 7.99 -11.02 -0.25
N ARG A 37 8.34 -11.62 0.89
CA ARG A 37 9.29 -12.74 0.96
C ARG A 37 8.81 -13.96 0.20
N ALA A 38 7.53 -14.34 0.34
CA ALA A 38 6.93 -15.44 -0.40
C ALA A 38 6.96 -15.18 -1.91
N CYS A 39 6.71 -13.94 -2.36
CA CYS A 39 6.89 -13.57 -3.76
C CYS A 39 8.34 -13.76 -4.24
N ALA A 40 9.33 -13.34 -3.44
CA ALA A 40 10.74 -13.48 -3.78
C ALA A 40 11.22 -14.95 -3.81
N GLN A 41 10.67 -15.81 -2.94
CA GLN A 41 10.96 -17.25 -2.94
C GLN A 41 10.46 -17.93 -4.22
N GLN A 42 9.35 -17.45 -4.79
CA GLN A 42 8.78 -17.96 -6.04
C GLN A 42 9.40 -17.36 -7.30
N ALA A 43 10.15 -16.26 -7.17
CA ALA A 43 10.79 -15.59 -8.29
C ALA A 43 12.00 -16.39 -8.82
N THR A 44 12.04 -16.61 -10.13
CA THR A 44 13.18 -17.26 -10.80
C THR A 44 14.12 -16.27 -11.49
N ALA A 45 13.68 -15.01 -11.65
CA ALA A 45 14.45 -13.94 -12.26
C ALA A 45 15.20 -13.09 -11.21
N PRO A 46 16.22 -12.30 -11.61
CA PRO A 46 16.93 -11.40 -10.69
C PRO A 46 16.04 -10.30 -10.08
N TYR A 47 14.89 -10.02 -10.70
CA TYR A 47 13.92 -9.05 -10.22
C TYR A 47 12.51 -9.62 -10.35
N PHE A 48 11.60 -9.16 -9.50
CA PHE A 48 10.20 -9.55 -9.56
C PHE A 48 9.27 -8.39 -9.27
N PHE A 49 8.12 -8.39 -9.96
CA PHE A 49 7.05 -7.44 -9.69
C PHE A 49 6.16 -7.92 -8.55
N VAL A 50 5.77 -7.00 -7.68
CA VAL A 50 4.68 -7.18 -6.71
C VAL A 50 3.53 -6.28 -7.13
N ILE A 51 2.36 -6.91 -7.23
CA ILE A 51 1.08 -6.30 -7.56
C ILE A 51 0.11 -6.79 -6.50
N ASP A 52 -0.44 -5.86 -5.72
CA ASP A 52 -1.38 -6.16 -4.64
C ASP A 52 -2.75 -6.57 -5.25
N GLY A 53 -3.57 -7.33 -4.52
CA GLY A 53 -4.81 -7.93 -5.04
C GLY A 53 -5.86 -6.91 -5.47
N ASP A 54 -5.86 -5.73 -4.84
CA ASP A 54 -6.74 -4.60 -5.17
C ASP A 54 -6.22 -3.71 -6.32
N ASN A 55 -5.12 -4.11 -6.99
CA ASN A 55 -4.50 -3.29 -8.02
C ASN A 55 -5.00 -3.61 -9.42
N TYR A 56 -5.74 -2.66 -10.01
CA TYR A 56 -6.21 -2.78 -11.38
C TYR A 56 -5.15 -2.29 -12.37
N LEU A 57 -4.57 -3.21 -13.13
CA LEU A 57 -3.51 -2.92 -14.10
C LEU A 57 -4.04 -2.08 -15.28
N LEU A 58 -3.47 -0.89 -15.48
CA LEU A 58 -3.78 -0.04 -16.64
C LEU A 58 -2.79 -0.23 -17.78
N ASP A 59 -1.53 -0.54 -17.45
CA ASP A 59 -0.45 -0.55 -18.43
C ASP A 59 0.47 -1.76 -18.25
N ALA A 60 0.21 -2.82 -19.02
CA ALA A 60 1.06 -4.01 -19.07
C ALA A 60 2.44 -3.76 -19.73
N GLY A 61 2.64 -2.61 -20.39
CA GLY A 61 3.91 -2.24 -21.00
C GLY A 61 5.04 -2.08 -19.99
N ILE A 62 4.71 -1.86 -18.71
CA ILE A 62 5.69 -1.77 -17.62
C ILE A 62 6.53 -3.05 -17.47
N PHE A 63 5.95 -4.23 -17.73
CA PHE A 63 6.66 -5.52 -17.60
C PHE A 63 7.76 -5.69 -18.64
N ARG A 64 7.64 -4.98 -19.77
CA ARG A 64 8.63 -4.95 -20.85
C ARG A 64 9.65 -3.82 -20.69
N SER A 65 9.57 -3.05 -19.61
CA SER A 65 10.51 -1.97 -19.32
C SER A 65 11.94 -2.51 -19.19
N ARG A 66 12.91 -1.74 -19.71
CA ARG A 66 14.35 -2.00 -19.51
C ARG A 66 14.88 -1.44 -18.19
N LEU A 67 14.04 -0.76 -17.41
CA LEU A 67 14.43 -0.25 -16.10
C LEU A 67 14.79 -1.40 -15.17
N ARG A 68 15.93 -1.26 -14.48
CA ARG A 68 16.38 -2.19 -13.46
C ARG A 68 16.71 -1.41 -12.18
N PRO A 69 16.27 -1.86 -11.00
CA PRO A 69 16.78 -1.32 -9.75
C PRO A 69 18.23 -1.76 -9.53
N ARG A 70 18.99 -0.97 -8.77
CA ARG A 70 20.22 -1.45 -8.14
C ARG A 70 19.91 -2.52 -7.09
N SER A 71 20.92 -3.26 -6.64
CA SER A 71 20.76 -4.38 -5.68
C SER A 71 20.07 -4.03 -4.36
N ASN A 72 20.07 -2.76 -3.95
CA ASN A 72 19.43 -2.26 -2.74
C ASN A 72 18.47 -1.08 -3.03
N GLU A 73 17.82 -1.12 -4.20
CA GLU A 73 16.86 -0.13 -4.67
C GLU A 73 15.55 -0.84 -5.04
N LEU A 74 14.40 -0.22 -4.80
CA LEU A 74 13.12 -0.65 -5.39
C LEU A 74 12.67 0.38 -6.42
N LEU A 75 11.97 -0.08 -7.47
CA LEU A 75 11.24 0.81 -8.38
C LEU A 75 9.75 0.72 -8.07
N MET A 76 9.05 1.84 -8.16
CA MET A 76 7.62 1.92 -7.88
C MET A 76 6.95 2.77 -8.94
N TRP A 77 5.89 2.26 -9.55
CA TRP A 77 5.08 3.01 -10.52
C TRP A 77 3.91 3.69 -9.82
N CYS A 78 3.42 4.80 -10.37
CA CYS A 78 2.27 5.48 -9.80
C CYS A 78 1.00 4.64 -9.97
N ALA A 79 0.17 4.63 -8.93
CA ALA A 79 -1.22 4.19 -9.01
C ALA A 79 -2.15 5.38 -8.76
N ARG A 80 -3.32 5.36 -9.41
CA ARG A 80 -4.40 6.31 -9.16
C ARG A 80 -5.20 5.88 -7.94
N ASN A 81 -5.43 6.80 -7.01
CA ASN A 81 -6.39 6.65 -5.94
C ASN A 81 -7.81 6.86 -6.50
N PRO A 82 -8.74 5.90 -6.34
CA PRO A 82 -10.08 5.96 -6.90
C PRO A 82 -11.02 6.95 -6.19
N ILE A 83 -10.69 7.39 -4.98
CA ILE A 83 -11.51 8.30 -4.17
C ILE A 83 -11.09 9.76 -4.35
N ASN A 84 -9.80 10.06 -4.23
CA ASN A 84 -9.30 11.45 -4.26
C ASN A 84 -8.50 11.83 -5.52
N GLY A 85 -8.34 10.90 -6.46
CA GLY A 85 -7.70 11.13 -7.76
C GLY A 85 -6.17 11.30 -7.71
N LEU A 86 -5.53 11.24 -6.54
CA LEU A 86 -4.07 11.32 -6.43
C LEU A 86 -3.39 10.22 -7.26
N ALA A 87 -2.30 10.56 -7.94
CA ALA A 87 -1.50 9.62 -8.73
C ALA A 87 -0.03 9.64 -8.26
N TYR A 88 0.33 8.71 -7.38
CA TYR A 88 1.67 8.61 -6.80
C TYR A 88 1.98 7.17 -6.37
N GLY A 89 3.05 6.96 -5.60
CA GLY A 89 3.54 5.63 -5.22
C GLY A 89 2.60 4.80 -4.33
N HIS A 90 1.62 5.40 -3.67
CA HIS A 90 0.67 4.65 -2.83
C HIS A 90 -0.15 3.66 -3.65
N GLY A 91 -0.13 2.39 -3.21
CA GLY A 91 -0.73 1.30 -3.98
C GLY A 91 -0.04 1.04 -5.32
N GLY A 92 1.14 1.61 -5.55
CA GLY A 92 1.87 1.43 -6.79
C GLY A 92 2.37 0.01 -6.99
N ILE A 93 2.50 -0.40 -8.26
CA ILE A 93 3.20 -1.63 -8.65
C ILE A 93 4.69 -1.46 -8.34
N LYS A 94 5.31 -2.49 -7.74
CA LYS A 94 6.69 -2.42 -7.24
C LYS A 94 7.56 -3.46 -7.96
N LEU A 95 8.81 -3.12 -8.24
CA LEU A 95 9.83 -4.03 -8.76
C LEU A 95 10.99 -4.11 -7.77
N PHE A 96 11.25 -5.31 -7.26
CA PHE A 96 12.29 -5.58 -6.28
C PHE A 96 13.41 -6.44 -6.87
N PRO A 97 14.68 -6.23 -6.45
CA PRO A 97 15.70 -7.26 -6.57
C PRO A 97 15.29 -8.49 -5.75
N THR A 98 15.37 -9.67 -6.37
CA THR A 98 14.96 -10.93 -5.75
C THR A 98 15.77 -11.21 -4.48
N ASP A 99 17.09 -11.03 -4.54
CA ASP A 99 17.98 -11.30 -3.40
C ASP A 99 17.76 -10.34 -2.24
N LEU A 100 17.33 -9.10 -2.49
CA LEU A 100 17.03 -8.12 -1.44
C LEU A 100 15.89 -8.63 -0.54
N MET A 101 14.86 -9.23 -1.14
CA MET A 101 13.69 -9.70 -0.42
C MET A 101 13.85 -11.10 0.17
N ARG A 102 14.92 -11.82 -0.17
CA ARG A 102 15.26 -13.12 0.44
C ARG A 102 16.09 -13.01 1.70
N ARG A 103 16.60 -11.81 2.02
CA ARG A 103 17.44 -11.61 3.20
C ARG A 103 16.63 -11.79 4.50
N PRO A 104 17.26 -12.30 5.58
CA PRO A 104 16.56 -12.59 6.83
C PRO A 104 16.11 -11.34 7.59
N GLU A 105 16.68 -10.17 7.32
CA GLU A 105 16.42 -8.97 8.11
C GLU A 105 14.94 -8.53 8.04
N PRO A 106 14.32 -8.23 9.20
CA PRO A 106 12.98 -7.69 9.25
C PRO A 106 12.95 -6.25 8.70
N ALA A 107 11.77 -5.81 8.26
CA ALA A 107 11.52 -4.41 7.98
C ALA A 107 11.72 -3.60 9.26
N ARG A 108 12.29 -2.40 9.12
CA ARG A 108 12.73 -1.57 10.26
C ARG A 108 11.83 -0.37 10.52
N ASP A 109 10.79 -0.21 9.72
CA ASP A 109 9.94 0.97 9.70
C ASP A 109 8.47 0.56 9.48
N ILE A 110 7.54 1.50 9.72
CA ILE A 110 6.10 1.31 9.50
C ILE A 110 5.78 1.19 8.00
N ASP A 111 6.59 1.80 7.13
CA ASP A 111 6.54 1.54 5.70
C ASP A 111 7.47 0.38 5.33
N ILE A 112 6.87 -0.81 5.27
CA ILE A 112 7.54 -2.06 4.92
C ILE A 112 8.20 -1.98 3.53
N SER A 113 7.54 -1.32 2.56
CA SER A 113 8.05 -1.31 1.19
C SER A 113 9.34 -0.52 1.07
N THR A 114 9.39 0.67 1.69
CA THR A 114 10.55 1.56 1.59
C THR A 114 11.64 1.22 2.59
N SER A 115 11.35 0.46 3.66
CA SER A 115 12.37 0.09 4.66
C SER A 115 13.16 -1.18 4.35
N VAL A 116 12.66 -2.04 3.46
CA VAL A 116 13.42 -3.21 2.98
C VAL A 116 14.51 -2.85 1.98
N ALA A 117 14.42 -1.69 1.32
CA ALA A 117 15.43 -1.17 0.39
C ALA A 117 16.06 0.10 0.95
N ALA A 118 17.37 0.30 0.78
CA ALA A 118 17.99 1.56 1.18
C ALA A 118 17.56 2.76 0.32
N ARG A 119 17.01 2.50 -0.87
CA ARG A 119 16.55 3.51 -1.82
C ARG A 119 15.25 3.09 -2.49
N SER A 120 14.40 4.07 -2.79
CA SER A 120 13.23 3.90 -3.64
C SER A 120 13.27 4.92 -4.77
N ARG A 121 12.88 4.48 -5.97
CA ARG A 121 12.76 5.37 -7.14
C ARG A 121 11.34 5.30 -7.69
N LEU A 122 10.63 6.41 -7.54
CA LEU A 122 9.31 6.60 -8.14
C LEU A 122 9.45 6.78 -9.66
N ILE A 123 8.78 5.91 -10.40
CA ILE A 123 8.61 6.01 -11.84
C ILE A 123 7.29 6.75 -12.09
N ARG A 124 7.38 8.00 -12.56
CA ARG A 124 6.24 8.91 -12.82
C ARG A 124 5.45 8.51 -14.07
N ARG A 125 5.02 7.25 -14.12
CA ARG A 125 4.15 6.66 -15.14
C ARG A 125 3.01 6.00 -14.40
N LEU A 126 1.78 6.38 -14.74
CA LEU A 126 0.59 5.74 -14.20
C LEU A 126 0.49 4.31 -14.75
N ALA A 127 0.60 3.33 -13.88
CA ALA A 127 0.59 1.92 -14.26
C ALA A 127 -0.69 1.19 -13.86
N SER A 128 -1.39 1.71 -12.86
CA SER A 128 -2.55 1.05 -12.27
C SER A 128 -3.49 2.01 -11.55
N GLU A 129 -4.62 1.48 -11.12
CA GLU A 129 -5.53 2.10 -10.15
C GLU A 129 -5.58 1.22 -8.90
N HIS A 130 -5.41 1.82 -7.73
CA HIS A 130 -5.43 1.12 -6.45
C HIS A 130 -6.87 1.05 -5.94
N ARG A 131 -7.62 0.03 -6.37
CA ARG A 131 -9.06 -0.11 -6.09
C ARG A 131 -9.33 -0.67 -4.68
N PHE A 132 -8.78 0.00 -3.67
CA PHE A 132 -8.94 -0.38 -2.27
C PHE A 132 -10.35 -0.15 -1.73
N ALA A 133 -11.11 0.75 -2.36
CA ALA A 133 -12.46 1.16 -1.95
C ALA A 133 -13.52 0.09 -2.30
N THR A 134 -13.46 -1.03 -1.60
CA THR A 134 -14.31 -2.22 -1.80
C THR A 134 -15.34 -2.40 -0.68
N ASP A 135 -14.97 -2.01 0.53
CA ASP A 135 -15.84 -1.96 1.71
C ASP A 135 -15.34 -0.87 2.68
N ALA A 136 -16.16 -0.54 3.69
CA ALA A 136 -15.85 0.51 4.66
C ALA A 136 -14.51 0.28 5.38
N PHE A 137 -14.24 -0.95 5.82
CA PHE A 137 -13.05 -1.30 6.58
C PHE A 137 -11.75 -1.20 5.76
N ARG A 138 -11.74 -1.74 4.53
CA ARG A 138 -10.59 -1.67 3.62
C ARG A 138 -10.32 -0.25 3.16
N THR A 139 -11.38 0.53 2.96
CA THR A 139 -11.29 1.95 2.61
C THR A 139 -10.65 2.74 3.74
N TRP A 140 -11.21 2.62 4.95
CA TRP A 140 -10.69 3.27 6.14
C TRP A 140 -9.25 2.84 6.44
N THR A 141 -8.96 1.54 6.41
CA THR A 141 -7.64 0.98 6.72
C THR A 141 -6.58 1.51 5.76
N THR A 142 -6.88 1.55 4.47
CA THR A 142 -5.93 2.04 3.47
C THR A 142 -5.62 3.52 3.70
N ALA A 143 -6.67 4.34 3.88
CA ALA A 143 -6.52 5.77 4.12
C ALA A 143 -5.80 6.07 5.44
N PHE A 144 -6.13 5.34 6.51
CA PHE A 144 -5.49 5.44 7.82
C PHE A 144 -4.00 5.15 7.75
N ARG A 145 -3.63 3.98 7.21
CA ARG A 145 -2.22 3.55 7.14
C ARG A 145 -1.37 4.51 6.32
N GLU A 146 -1.89 4.99 5.19
CA GLU A 146 -1.15 5.93 4.35
C GLU A 146 -1.04 7.31 4.99
N SER A 147 -2.10 7.78 5.63
CA SER A 147 -2.10 9.08 6.31
C SER A 147 -1.20 9.09 7.54
N VAL A 148 -1.04 7.97 8.26
CA VAL A 148 -0.02 7.86 9.31
C VAL A 148 1.39 8.05 8.76
N LYS A 149 1.72 7.43 7.61
CA LYS A 149 3.04 7.59 6.99
C LYS A 149 3.26 9.04 6.53
N LEU A 150 2.29 9.61 5.82
CA LEU A 150 2.38 10.98 5.32
C LEU A 150 2.46 12.01 6.46
N ALA A 151 1.66 11.84 7.52
CA ALA A 151 1.68 12.71 8.69
C ALA A 151 3.01 12.61 9.44
N ARG A 152 3.55 11.39 9.59
CA ARG A 152 4.87 11.19 10.18
C ARG A 152 5.96 11.87 9.38
N ASP A 153 5.97 11.68 8.07
CA ASP A 153 6.99 12.25 7.19
C ASP A 153 6.87 13.79 7.14
N ALA A 154 5.65 14.33 7.18
CA ALA A 154 5.40 15.76 7.30
C ALA A 154 5.87 16.33 8.65
N ALA A 155 5.72 15.56 9.74
CA ALA A 155 6.15 15.95 11.09
C ALA A 155 7.68 15.87 11.29
N ARG A 156 8.36 14.92 10.63
CA ARG A 156 9.84 14.86 10.58
C ARG A 156 10.45 15.93 9.66
N GLY A 157 9.68 16.35 8.66
CA GLY A 157 10.02 17.43 7.74
C GLY A 157 9.38 18.76 8.13
N HIS A 158 9.03 19.56 7.12
CA HIS A 158 8.16 20.73 7.27
C HIS A 158 6.73 20.37 6.85
N GLN A 159 5.72 20.97 7.50
CA GLN A 159 4.31 20.78 7.13
C GLN A 159 4.00 21.17 5.67
N ALA A 160 4.74 22.12 5.08
CA ALA A 160 4.65 22.48 3.66
C ALA A 160 5.37 21.49 2.71
N SER A 161 5.75 20.31 3.19
CA SER A 161 6.36 19.26 2.37
C SER A 161 5.37 18.63 1.40
N ALA A 162 5.89 17.92 0.40
CA ALA A 162 5.08 17.10 -0.50
C ALA A 162 4.20 16.10 0.27
N ALA A 163 4.68 15.56 1.40
CA ALA A 163 3.90 14.66 2.25
C ALA A 163 2.70 15.38 2.90
N GLY A 164 2.90 16.61 3.39
CA GLY A 164 1.82 17.44 3.94
C GLY A 164 0.77 17.79 2.90
N ALA A 165 1.17 18.12 1.66
CA ALA A 165 0.24 18.39 0.57
C ALA A 165 -0.59 17.15 0.19
N LEU A 166 0.03 15.96 0.13
CA LEU A 166 -0.69 14.70 -0.10
C LEU A 166 -1.66 14.40 1.04
N LEU A 167 -1.22 14.54 2.30
CA LEU A 167 -2.06 14.33 3.48
C LEU A 167 -3.29 15.25 3.48
N ALA A 168 -3.11 16.52 3.12
CA ALA A 168 -4.21 17.47 3.03
C ALA A 168 -5.28 17.01 2.02
N VAL A 169 -4.89 16.43 0.89
CA VAL A 169 -5.84 15.87 -0.10
C VAL A 169 -6.55 14.64 0.45
N TRP A 170 -5.84 13.73 1.13
CA TRP A 170 -6.44 12.57 1.79
C TRP A 170 -7.52 12.96 2.81
N CYS A 171 -7.32 14.06 3.55
CA CYS A 171 -8.26 14.56 4.56
C CYS A 171 -9.38 15.46 4.01
N SER A 172 -9.41 15.82 2.71
CA SER A 172 -10.33 16.86 2.22
C SER A 172 -10.98 16.63 0.86
N LYS A 173 -10.67 15.53 0.15
CA LYS A 173 -11.18 15.24 -1.19
C LYS A 173 -11.77 13.84 -1.29
N GLY A 174 -12.84 13.71 -2.08
CA GLY A 174 -13.44 12.44 -2.44
C GLY A 174 -14.66 12.03 -1.61
N ALA A 175 -15.21 12.92 -0.76
CA ALA A 175 -16.45 12.66 -0.01
C ALA A 175 -17.65 12.38 -0.92
N GLU A 176 -17.63 12.91 -2.15
CA GLU A 176 -18.64 12.68 -3.18
C GLU A 176 -18.62 11.27 -3.77
N HIS A 177 -17.54 10.51 -3.56
CA HIS A 177 -17.41 9.14 -4.06
C HIS A 177 -17.99 8.13 -3.06
N PRO A 178 -18.52 6.99 -3.55
CA PRO A 178 -18.87 5.88 -2.66
C PRO A 178 -17.72 5.50 -1.73
N LEU A 179 -18.01 5.34 -0.44
CA LEU A 179 -17.05 5.09 0.64
C LEU A 179 -16.06 6.26 0.91
N GLY A 180 -16.25 7.41 0.28
CA GLY A 180 -15.45 8.63 0.47
C GLY A 180 -15.36 9.07 1.93
N ASP A 181 -16.48 9.01 2.66
CA ASP A 181 -16.52 9.37 4.08
C ASP A 181 -15.63 8.47 4.94
N TYR A 182 -15.63 7.14 4.72
CA TYR A 182 -14.72 6.22 5.40
C TYR A 182 -13.25 6.48 5.03
N CYS A 183 -12.99 6.88 3.78
CA CYS A 183 -11.65 7.26 3.33
C CYS A 183 -11.16 8.51 4.08
N MET A 184 -11.95 9.58 4.13
CA MET A 184 -11.55 10.80 4.85
C MET A 184 -11.44 10.56 6.35
N ALA A 185 -12.38 9.82 6.94
CA ALA A 185 -12.34 9.46 8.36
C ALA A 185 -11.10 8.64 8.71
N GLY A 186 -10.71 7.69 7.85
CA GLY A 186 -9.44 6.96 7.99
C GLY A 186 -8.24 7.88 7.92
N ALA A 187 -8.22 8.81 6.95
CA ALA A 187 -7.15 9.77 6.81
C ALA A 187 -6.99 10.69 8.03
N ASP A 188 -8.10 11.22 8.54
CA ASP A 188 -8.15 12.05 9.74
C ASP A 188 -7.69 11.31 10.99
N ALA A 189 -8.17 10.06 11.16
CA ALA A 189 -7.71 9.20 12.26
C ALA A 189 -6.20 8.93 12.15
N GLY A 190 -5.66 8.72 10.95
CA GLY A 190 -4.23 8.51 10.73
C GLY A 190 -3.38 9.74 11.08
N ARG A 191 -3.85 10.93 10.70
CA ARG A 191 -3.23 12.20 11.09
C ARG A 191 -3.27 12.40 12.61
N ALA A 192 -4.40 12.13 13.24
CA ALA A 192 -4.57 12.24 14.70
C ALA A 192 -3.68 11.24 15.46
N HIS A 193 -3.51 10.02 14.94
CA HIS A 193 -2.64 8.99 15.53
C HIS A 193 -1.19 9.47 15.65
N VAL A 194 -0.66 10.14 14.61
CA VAL A 194 0.68 10.74 14.66
C VAL A 194 0.75 11.92 15.61
N ALA A 195 -0.28 12.78 15.64
CA ALA A 195 -0.34 13.91 16.57
C ALA A 195 -0.34 13.45 18.04
N LEU A 196 -1.00 12.33 18.34
CA LEU A 196 -1.09 11.76 19.68
C LEU A 196 0.21 11.08 20.12
N HIS A 197 0.85 10.31 19.23
CA HIS A 197 1.98 9.45 19.59
C HIS A 197 3.35 10.00 19.21
N GLY A 198 3.39 11.10 18.45
CA GLY A 198 4.61 11.66 17.89
C GLY A 198 5.15 10.87 16.69
N ALA A 199 5.98 11.53 15.88
CA ALA A 199 6.50 10.98 14.63
C ALA A 199 7.44 9.76 14.82
N ASP A 200 8.03 9.61 16.01
CA ASP A 200 8.91 8.50 16.36
C ASP A 200 8.30 7.58 17.41
N GLY A 201 7.00 7.73 17.68
CA GLY A 201 6.29 6.91 18.65
C GLY A 201 6.20 5.44 18.22
N PRO A 202 6.48 4.48 19.12
CA PRO A 202 6.41 3.04 18.78
C PRO A 202 4.98 2.60 18.40
N ALA A 203 3.96 3.31 18.86
CA ALA A 203 2.55 3.07 18.52
C ALA A 203 2.25 3.23 17.02
N LEU A 204 3.10 3.94 16.25
CA LEU A 204 2.94 4.00 14.80
C LEU A 204 3.14 2.63 14.12
N GLY A 205 3.83 1.69 14.77
CA GLY A 205 4.00 0.33 14.24
C GLY A 205 2.69 -0.47 14.13
N GLN A 206 1.68 -0.11 14.92
CA GLN A 206 0.38 -0.80 14.97
C GLN A 206 -0.38 -0.72 13.64
N ILE A 207 -0.03 0.22 12.77
CA ILE A 207 -0.64 0.31 11.42
C ILE A 207 -0.39 -0.92 10.55
N ASN A 208 0.51 -1.83 10.95
CA ASN A 208 0.78 -3.09 10.26
C ASN A 208 0.08 -4.30 10.92
N ASP A 209 -0.58 -4.11 12.06
CA ASP A 209 -1.34 -5.13 12.77
C ASP A 209 -2.82 -5.10 12.33
N ARG A 210 -3.25 -6.16 11.65
CA ARG A 210 -4.62 -6.27 11.12
C ARG A 210 -5.68 -6.43 12.20
N VAL A 211 -5.34 -7.08 13.31
CA VAL A 211 -6.26 -7.27 14.43
C VAL A 211 -6.49 -5.92 15.10
N TRP A 212 -5.40 -5.18 15.36
CA TRP A 212 -5.48 -3.84 15.91
C TRP A 212 -6.28 -2.88 15.00
N LEU A 213 -6.02 -2.89 13.68
CA LEU A 213 -6.77 -2.07 12.72
C LEU A 213 -8.27 -2.37 12.74
N ARG A 214 -8.66 -3.66 12.83
CA ARG A 214 -10.07 -4.07 12.92
C ARG A 214 -10.70 -3.59 14.22
N GLN A 215 -10.03 -3.79 15.35
CA GLN A 215 -10.52 -3.32 16.65
C GLN A 215 -10.70 -1.81 16.65
N ARG A 216 -9.75 -1.06 16.07
CA ARG A 216 -9.85 0.39 15.93
C ARG A 216 -11.02 0.80 15.06
N PHE A 217 -11.18 0.19 13.89
CA PHE A 217 -12.31 0.46 13.01
C PHE A 217 -13.65 0.17 13.70
N ASN A 218 -13.81 -0.98 14.35
CA ASN A 218 -15.05 -1.31 15.05
C ASN A 218 -15.40 -0.33 16.19
N ALA A 219 -14.38 0.24 16.85
CA ALA A 219 -14.59 1.26 17.88
C ALA A 219 -15.06 2.60 17.29
N ASP A 220 -14.51 2.99 16.14
CA ASP A 220 -14.86 4.23 15.44
C ASP A 220 -16.20 4.09 14.65
N PHE A 221 -16.57 2.86 14.25
CA PHE A 221 -17.76 2.55 13.43
C PHE A 221 -18.54 1.33 13.98
N PRO A 222 -19.23 1.46 15.13
CA PRO A 222 -19.92 0.32 15.76
C PRO A 222 -21.07 -0.27 14.91
N GLY A 223 -21.68 0.53 14.03
CA GLY A 223 -22.70 0.05 13.08
C GLY A 223 -22.15 -0.79 11.92
N GLU A 224 -20.83 -0.77 11.70
CA GLU A 224 -20.10 -1.51 10.66
C GLU A 224 -19.23 -2.62 11.28
N ALA A 225 -19.52 -2.99 12.53
CA ALA A 225 -18.65 -3.86 13.31
C ALA A 225 -18.44 -5.21 12.61
N LEU A 226 -17.17 -5.51 12.34
CA LEU A 226 -16.78 -6.80 11.77
C LEU A 226 -16.60 -7.81 12.90
N VAL A 227 -17.12 -9.02 12.71
CA VAL A 227 -16.85 -10.15 13.62
C VAL A 227 -15.37 -10.51 13.55
N ALA A 228 -14.79 -10.94 14.67
CA ALA A 228 -13.43 -11.48 14.69
C ALA A 228 -13.41 -12.81 13.93
N ASP A 229 -12.47 -12.95 12.99
CA ASP A 229 -12.11 -14.22 12.34
C ASP A 229 -11.24 -15.06 13.28
#